data_AF-A0A4Q5QIG7-F1
#
_entry.id   AF-A0A4Q5QIG7-F1
#
_cell.length_a   1.000
_cell.length_b   1.000
_cell.length_c   1.000
_cell.angle_alpha   90.00
_cell.angle_beta   90.00
_cell.angle_gamma   90.00
#
_symmetry.space_group_name_H-M   'P 1'
#
loop_
_entity.id
_entity.type
_entity.pdbx_description
1 polymer ?
#
loop_
_entity_poly.entity_id
_entity_poly.type
_entity_poly.pdbx_seq_one_letter_code
_entity_poly.pdbx_strand_id
1 'polypeptide(L)' 'TDYAIKRLNGATVETVLTDRRLRWPDTFSEGRDGTMYVTASHIQDTNWFTPGAPPSIKTQLFSFAPAK' A
#
# COMPACT_ATOMS: atom_id res chain seq x y z
N THR A 1 11.42 4.08 -4.84
CA THR A 1 10.51 3.66 -5.91
C THR A 1 9.09 3.96 -5.46
N ASP A 2 8.19 4.27 -6.39
CA ASP A 2 6.85 4.82 -6.12
C ASP A 2 5.79 3.75 -5.79
N TYR A 3 6.19 2.48 -5.63
CA TYR A 3 5.32 1.35 -5.34
C TYR A 3 5.92 0.46 -4.24
N ALA A 4 6.04 1.03 -3.04
CA ALA A 4 6.80 0.40 -1.96
C ALA A 4 6.09 0.49 -0.62
N ILE A 5 6.26 -0.54 0.19
CA ILE A 5 6.04 -0.50 1.64
C ILE A 5 7.41 -0.25 2.28
N LYS A 6 7.46 0.71 3.22
CA LYS A 6 8.67 1.07 3.94
C LYS A 6 8.43 1.03 5.43
N ARG A 7 9.50 0.74 6.17
CA ARG A 7 9.52 0.72 7.64
C ARG A 7 10.46 1.80 8.14
N LEU A 8 10.01 2.55 9.14
CA LEU A 8 10.90 3.38 9.95
C LEU A 8 11.62 2.48 10.97
N ASN A 9 12.94 2.39 10.87
CA ASN A 9 13.80 1.64 11.77
C ASN A 9 14.71 2.62 12.53
N GLY A 10 14.28 3.08 13.71
CA GLY A 10 14.95 4.15 14.44
C GLY A 10 14.96 5.45 13.62
N ALA A 11 16.13 5.85 13.13
CA ALA A 11 16.31 7.05 12.30
C ALA A 11 16.38 6.77 10.79
N THR A 12 16.36 5.50 10.36
CA THR A 12 16.46 5.13 8.94
C THR A 12 15.12 4.67 8.39
N VAL A 13 14.87 4.94 7.12
CA VAL A 13 13.71 4.40 6.39
C VAL A 13 14.19 3.30 5.47
N GLU A 14 13.68 2.08 5.68
CA GLU A 14 14.06 0.88 4.96
C GLU A 14 12.94 0.44 4.01
N THR A 15 13.31 -0.01 2.82
CA THR A 15 12.34 -0.61 1.89
C THR A 15 12.08 -2.05 2.31
N VAL A 16 10.82 -2.38 2.59
CA VAL A 16 10.39 -3.72 3.00
C VAL A 16 9.99 -4.55 1.79
N LEU A 17 9.19 -3.96 0.91
CA LEU A 17 8.68 -4.61 -0.29
C LEU A 17 8.49 -3.57 -1.38
N THR A 18 8.75 -3.98 -2.62
CA THR A 18 8.32 -3.24 -3.81
C THR A 18 7.51 -4.14 -4.72
N ASP A 19 6.36 -3.68 -5.18
CA ASP A 19 5.51 -4.39 -6.12
C ASP A 19 4.65 -3.37 -6.86
N ARG A 20 4.56 -3.45 -8.19
CA ARG A 20 3.77 -2.49 -8.99
C ARG A 20 2.28 -2.48 -8.65
N ARG A 21 1.78 -3.54 -8.02
CA ARG A 21 0.40 -3.64 -7.50
C ARG A 21 0.17 -2.76 -6.27
N LEU A 22 1.23 -2.34 -5.56
CA LEU A 22 1.18 -1.39 -4.44
C LEU A 22 1.01 0.04 -4.94
N ARG A 23 -0.05 0.26 -5.72
CA ARG A 23 -0.40 1.58 -6.23
C ARG A 23 -1.22 2.30 -5.16
N TRP A 24 -0.55 3.17 -4.43
CA TRP A 24 -1.08 3.89 -3.26
C TRP A 24 -1.57 2.97 -2.13
N PRO A 25 -0.64 2.32 -1.40
CA PRO A 25 -0.96 1.66 -0.14
C PRO A 25 -1.31 2.70 0.92
N ASP A 26 -2.52 2.64 1.49
CA ASP A 26 -3.05 3.69 2.36
C ASP A 26 -3.22 3.27 3.82
N THR A 27 -3.61 2.03 4.09
CA THR A 27 -3.92 1.58 5.46
C THR A 27 -3.18 0.29 5.78
N PHE A 28 -2.65 0.20 7.00
CA PHE A 28 -1.98 -0.97 7.54
C PHE A 28 -2.78 -1.56 8.71
N SER A 29 -2.77 -2.89 8.83
CA SER A 29 -3.22 -3.63 10.01
C SER A 29 -2.30 -4.82 10.25
N GLU A 30 -2.18 -5.27 11.48
CA GLU A 30 -1.35 -6.41 11.87
C GLU A 30 -2.23 -7.51 12.45
N GLY A 31 -2.09 -8.73 11.93
CA GLY A 31 -2.70 -9.93 12.47
C GLY A 31 -2.01 -10.42 13.75
N ARG A 32 -2.68 -11.28 14.52
CA ARG A 32 -2.12 -11.86 15.75
C ARG A 32 -0.82 -12.65 15.51
N ASP A 33 -0.65 -13.19 14.32
CA ASP A 33 0.53 -13.93 13.86
C ASP A 33 1.64 -13.04 13.31
N GLY A 34 1.47 -11.71 13.37
CA GLY A 34 2.40 -10.72 12.81
C GLY A 34 2.22 -10.48 11.31
N THR A 35 1.25 -11.15 10.65
CA THR A 35 0.97 -10.90 9.23
C THR A 35 0.53 -9.45 9.04
N MET A 36 1.20 -8.74 8.14
CA MET A 36 0.86 -7.36 7.80
C MET A 36 -0.18 -7.35 6.67
N TYR A 37 -1.29 -6.65 6.88
CA TYR A 37 -2.35 -6.42 5.90
C TYR A 37 -2.28 -4.98 5.42
N VAL A 38 -2.46 -4.79 4.11
CA VAL A 38 -2.37 -3.48 3.47
C VAL A 38 -3.50 -3.30 2.46
N THR A 39 -4.25 -2.21 2.59
CA THR A 39 -5.15 -1.76 1.54
C THR A 39 -4.41 -0.86 0.55
N ALA A 40 -4.72 -1.01 -0.72
CA ALA A 40 -4.36 -0.07 -1.76
C ALA A 40 -5.65 0.44 -2.43
N SER A 41 -5.98 1.69 -2.13
CA SER A 41 -7.18 2.37 -2.61
C SER A 41 -7.07 2.91 -4.04
N HIS A 42 -5.84 3.09 -4.53
CA HIS A 42 -5.56 3.72 -5.83
C HIS A 42 -6.15 5.14 -5.91
N ILE A 43 -6.18 5.89 -4.79
CA ILE A 43 -6.90 7.17 -4.69
C ILE A 43 -6.51 8.18 -5.79
N GLN A 44 -5.27 8.15 -6.28
CA GLN A 44 -4.81 9.01 -7.36
C GLN A 44 -5.45 8.70 -8.73
N ASP A 45 -6.12 7.56 -8.88
CA ASP A 45 -6.93 7.22 -10.05
C ASP A 45 -8.39 7.68 -9.95
N THR A 46 -8.82 8.19 -8.79
CA THR A 46 -10.18 8.69 -8.65
C THR A 46 -10.39 9.93 -9.53
N ASN A 47 -11.64 10.21 -9.89
CA ASN A 47 -11.98 11.36 -10.73
C ASN A 47 -11.60 12.72 -10.13
N TRP A 48 -11.32 12.77 -8.82
CA TRP A 48 -10.79 13.97 -8.16
C TRP A 48 -9.35 14.31 -8.59
N PHE A 49 -8.55 13.30 -8.96
CA PHE A 49 -7.15 13.46 -9.36
C PHE A 49 -6.92 13.14 -10.85
N THR A 50 -7.78 12.31 -11.45
CA THR A 50 -7.71 11.91 -12.86
C THR A 50 -9.06 12.21 -13.54
N PRO A 51 -9.22 13.39 -14.16
CA PRO A 51 -10.47 13.74 -14.83
C PRO A 51 -10.89 12.72 -15.89
N GLY A 52 -12.15 12.29 -15.83
CA GLY A 52 -12.71 11.26 -16.72
C GLY A 52 -12.61 9.84 -16.17
N ALA A 53 -12.02 9.64 -14.99
CA ALA A 53 -12.05 8.35 -14.32
C ALA A 53 -13.49 7.96 -13.90
N PRO A 54 -13.81 6.66 -13.87
CA PRO A 54 -15.13 6.21 -13.47
C PRO A 54 -15.45 6.59 -12.01
N PRO A 55 -16.74 6.69 -11.63
CA PRO A 55 -17.16 6.99 -10.26
C PRO A 55 -16.67 5.98 -9.20
N SER A 56 -16.34 4.76 -9.64
CA SER A 56 -15.77 3.70 -8.79
C SER A 56 -14.51 3.13 -9.44
N ILE A 57 -13.47 2.97 -8.64
CA ILE A 57 -12.21 2.33 -9.05
C ILE A 57 -11.98 1.04 -8.26
N LYS A 58 -11.08 0.19 -8.76
CA LYS A 58 -10.73 -1.07 -8.10
C LYS A 58 -9.83 -0.79 -6.90
N THR A 59 -10.16 -1.36 -5.75
CA THR A 59 -9.30 -1.39 -4.57
C THR A 59 -8.71 -2.79 -4.39
N GLN A 60 -7.64 -2.89 -3.60
CA GLN A 60 -6.97 -4.16 -3.34
C GLN A 60 -6.64 -4.30 -1.84
N LEU A 61 -6.70 -5.54 -1.37
CA LEU A 61 -6.18 -5.95 -0.06
C LEU A 61 -5.02 -6.93 -0.31
N PHE A 62 -3.90 -6.66 0.33
CA PHE A 62 -2.72 -7.51 0.31
C PHE A 62 -2.38 -7.97 1.72
N SER A 63 -1.63 -9.06 1.80
CA SER A 63 -0.98 -9.50 3.02
C SER A 63 0.44 -9.98 2.72
N PHE A 64 1.33 -9.80 3.68
CA PHE A 64 2.70 -10.32 3.61
C PHE A 64 3.21 -10.65 5.01
N ALA A 65 4.10 -11.63 5.10
CA ALA A 65 4.78 -11.94 6.34
C ALA A 65 5.71 -10.78 6.74
N PRO A 66 5.87 -10.49 8.03
CA PRO A 66 6.76 -9.43 8.48
C PRO A 66 8.20 -9.76 8.04
N ALA A 67 8.90 -8.75 7.52
CA ALA A 67 10.32 -8.89 7.22
C ALA A 67 11.10 -9.02 8.54
N LYS A 68 11.87 -10.11 8.67
CA LYS A 68 12.78 -10.32 9.80
C LYS A 68 13.80 -9.18 9.93
#